data_AF-A0A0F9Q1Z7-F1
#
_entry.id   AF-A0A0F9Q1Z7-F1
#
_cell.length_a   1.000
_cell.length_b   1.000
_cell.length_c   1.000
_cell.angle_alpha   90.00
_cell.angle_beta   90.00
_cell.angle_gamma   90.00
#
_symmetry.space_group_name_H-M   'P 1'
#
loop_
_entity.id
_entity.type
_entity.pdbx_description
1 polymer ?
#
loop_
_entity_poly.entity_id
_entity_poly.type
_entity_poly.pdbx_seq_one_letter_code
_entity_poly.pdbx_strand_id
1 'polypeptide(L)'
;MGIYINPSEQTKEQWLEEYAVETLTPKYPPTEGLTLICLVENNLFTAAGVIFDRNEWEAFNEPHDLRLRRWFTAPVSEVDEVAD
;
A
#
# COMPACT_ATOMS: atom_id res chain seq x y z
N MET A 1 -13.84 -3.03 -4.92
CA MET A 1 -13.17 -3.61 -3.74
C MET A 1 -11.70 -3.34 -3.95
N GLY A 2 -11.01 -2.81 -2.95
CA GLY A 2 -9.57 -2.56 -3.04
C GLY A 2 -8.79 -3.85 -2.84
N ILE A 3 -7.55 -3.86 -3.31
CA ILE A 3 -6.62 -4.99 -3.17
C ILE A 3 -5.67 -4.71 -2.01
N TYR A 4 -5.37 -5.74 -1.22
CA TYR A 4 -4.55 -5.60 -0.02
C TYR A 4 -3.36 -6.55 0.00
N ILE A 5 -2.24 -6.11 0.56
CA ILE A 5 -1.10 -6.98 0.86
C ILE A 5 -1.49 -7.91 2.02
N ASN A 6 -1.61 -9.20 1.72
CA ASN A 6 -2.03 -10.25 2.65
C ASN A 6 -1.19 -11.54 2.48
N PRO A 7 0.13 -11.49 2.75
CA PRO A 7 1.01 -12.64 2.65
C PRO A 7 0.60 -13.76 3.62
N SER A 8 0.75 -15.02 3.20
CA SER A 8 0.37 -16.20 3.99
C SER A 8 1.39 -16.60 5.06
N GLU A 9 2.66 -16.25 4.87
CA GLU A 9 3.78 -16.73 5.71
C GLU A 9 4.34 -15.66 6.67
N GLN A 10 4.03 -14.38 6.46
CA GLN A 10 4.52 -13.26 7.26
C GLN A 10 3.44 -12.20 7.47
N THR A 11 3.70 -11.19 8.29
CA THR A 11 2.80 -10.03 8.36
C THR A 11 3.03 -9.11 7.17
N LYS A 12 2.01 -8.35 6.77
CA LYS A 12 2.15 -7.31 5.74
C LYS A 12 3.20 -6.25 6.09
N GLU A 13 3.40 -5.94 7.37
CA GLU A 13 4.48 -5.03 7.81
C GLU A 13 5.85 -5.62 7.48
N GLN A 14 6.07 -6.89 7.82
CA GLN A 14 7.31 -7.59 7.52
C GLN A 14 7.54 -7.66 6.01
N TRP A 15 6.49 -7.93 5.24
CA TRP A 15 6.56 -7.93 3.78
C TRP A 15 6.91 -6.55 3.22
N LEU A 16 6.32 -5.48 3.74
CA LEU A 16 6.65 -4.12 3.31
C LEU A 16 8.10 -3.73 3.65
N GLU A 17 8.64 -4.20 4.78
CA GLU A 17 10.03 -3.96 5.16
C GLU A 17 11.03 -4.70 4.26
N GLU A 18 10.65 -5.86 3.73
CA GLU A 18 11.52 -6.72 2.93
C GLU A 18 11.46 -6.41 1.41
N TYR A 19 10.25 -6.18 0.89
CA TYR A 19 9.99 -6.12 -0.55
C TYR A 19 9.62 -4.71 -1.06
N ALA A 20 9.36 -3.77 -0.16
CA ALA A 20 8.96 -2.42 -0.52
C ALA A 20 9.93 -1.36 -0.01
N VAL A 21 9.85 -0.17 -0.61
CA VAL A 21 10.63 1.01 -0.21
C VAL A 21 9.68 2.08 0.30
N GLU A 22 9.85 2.50 1.55
CA GLU A 22 9.06 3.59 2.13
C GLU A 22 9.35 4.92 1.41
N THR A 23 8.29 5.67 1.12
CA THR A 23 8.38 6.99 0.47
C THR A 23 7.61 8.03 1.25
N LEU A 24 8.24 9.18 1.47
CA LEU A 24 7.59 10.35 2.10
C LEU A 24 6.84 11.21 1.08
N THR A 25 7.09 11.00 -0.21
CA THR A 25 6.49 11.75 -1.31
C THR A 25 5.84 10.77 -2.28
N PRO A 26 4.73 10.13 -1.89
CA PRO A 26 3.99 9.24 -2.78
C PRO A 26 3.51 10.02 -4.01
N LYS A 27 3.62 9.41 -5.19
CA LYS A 27 3.29 10.04 -6.47
C LYS A 27 2.43 9.12 -7.32
N TYR A 28 1.28 9.62 -7.73
CA TYR A 28 0.42 8.98 -8.72
C TYR A 28 0.50 9.73 -10.07
N PRO A 29 0.61 9.04 -11.22
CA PRO A 29 0.77 7.59 -11.35
C PRO A 29 2.13 7.09 -10.82
N PRO A 30 2.21 5.83 -10.35
CA PRO A 30 3.47 5.24 -9.93
C PRO A 30 4.46 5.12 -11.11
N THR A 31 5.73 4.96 -10.79
CA THR A 31 6.78 4.65 -11.78
C THR A 31 6.46 3.32 -12.48
N GLU A 32 6.77 3.22 -13.77
CA GLU A 32 6.57 2.00 -14.55
C GLU A 32 7.21 0.77 -13.87
N GLY A 33 6.45 -0.32 -13.77
CA GLY A 33 6.86 -1.56 -13.09
C GLY A 33 6.71 -1.54 -11.56
N LEU A 34 6.36 -0.40 -10.97
CA LEU A 34 6.08 -0.26 -9.54
C LEU A 34 4.59 0.02 -9.29
N THR A 35 4.15 -0.30 -8.08
CA THR A 35 2.87 0.15 -7.54
C THR A 35 3.07 0.91 -6.24
N LEU A 36 2.05 1.68 -5.85
CA LEU A 36 2.00 2.37 -4.57
C LEU A 36 1.22 1.52 -3.57
N ILE A 37 1.69 1.48 -2.33
CA ILE A 37 1.03 0.79 -1.23
C ILE A 37 0.86 1.77 -0.07
N CYS A 38 -0.34 1.86 0.48
CA CYS A 38 -0.65 2.68 1.65
C CYS A 38 -0.91 1.77 2.85
N LEU A 39 0.00 1.80 3.82
CA LEU A 39 -0.21 1.19 5.13
C LEU A 39 -0.95 2.17 6.03
N VAL A 40 -2.20 1.86 6.35
CA VAL A 40 -3.07 2.68 7.20
C VAL A 40 -3.21 2.04 8.58
N GLU A 41 -3.05 2.83 9.63
CA GLU A 41 -3.34 2.42 11.00
C GLU A 41 -4.85 2.59 11.32
N ASN A 42 -5.53 1.47 11.56
CA ASN A 42 -6.95 1.38 11.88
C ASN A 42 -7.18 0.97 13.34
N ASN A 43 -6.67 1.74 14.30
CA ASN A 43 -6.82 1.54 15.76
C ASN A 43 -6.41 0.14 16.27
N LEU A 44 -7.22 -0.89 15.99
CA LEU A 44 -7.04 -2.28 16.39
C LEU A 44 -6.15 -3.09 15.44
N PHE A 45 -5.92 -2.61 14.21
CA PHE A 45 -5.11 -3.28 13.20
C PHE A 45 -4.58 -2.28 12.19
N THR A 46 -3.68 -2.71 11.33
CA THR A 46 -3.17 -1.98 10.17
C THR A 46 -3.71 -2.60 8.89
N ALA A 47 -3.82 -1.85 7.80
CA ALA A 47 -4.20 -2.36 6.48
C ALA A 47 -3.25 -1.80 5.41
N ALA A 48 -2.69 -2.67 4.56
CA ALA A 48 -1.80 -2.28 3.48
C ALA A 48 -2.55 -2.37 2.15
N GLY A 49 -3.15 -1.25 1.72
CA GLY A 49 -3.91 -1.17 0.48
C GLY A 49 -3.01 -0.85 -0.71
N VAL A 50 -3.16 -1.57 -1.80
CA VAL A 50 -2.44 -1.32 -3.05
C VAL A 50 -3.22 -0.31 -3.89
N ILE A 51 -2.51 0.61 -4.55
CA ILE A 51 -3.10 1.67 -5.38
C ILE A 51 -2.93 1.31 -6.85
N PHE A 52 -3.97 0.71 -7.44
CA PHE A 52 -4.00 0.34 -8.84
C PHE A 52 -4.61 1.44 -9.72
N ASP A 53 -5.57 2.19 -9.17
CA ASP A 53 -6.28 3.23 -9.92
C ASP A 53 -6.29 4.60 -9.24
N ARG A 54 -6.81 5.59 -9.96
CA ARG A 54 -6.93 6.96 -9.48
C ARG A 54 -7.94 7.07 -8.34
N ASN A 55 -8.99 6.25 -8.32
CA ASN A 55 -10.03 6.32 -7.30
C ASN A 55 -9.48 5.88 -5.95
N GLU A 56 -8.65 4.82 -5.93
CA GLU A 56 -7.94 4.38 -4.73
C GLU A 56 -6.97 5.45 -4.26
N TRP A 57 -6.18 6.02 -5.17
CA TRP A 57 -5.28 7.14 -4.83
C TRP A 57 -6.02 8.29 -4.15
N GLU A 58 -7.17 8.70 -4.70
CA GLU A 58 -8.00 9.76 -4.15
C GLU A 58 -8.61 9.37 -2.79
N ALA A 59 -9.12 8.15 -2.64
CA ALA A 59 -9.65 7.64 -1.38
C ALA A 59 -8.58 7.62 -0.26
N PHE A 60 -7.37 7.16 -0.58
CA PHE A 60 -6.22 7.18 0.34
C PHE A 60 -5.55 8.56 0.44
N ASN A 61 -6.10 9.61 -0.16
CA ASN A 61 -5.71 11.01 0.06
C ASN A 61 -6.91 11.88 0.52
N GLU A 62 -8.03 11.27 0.90
CA GLU A 62 -9.20 12.01 1.39
C GLU A 62 -8.82 12.88 2.60
N PRO A 63 -9.03 14.21 2.56
CA PRO A 63 -8.55 15.14 3.59
C PRO A 63 -9.23 14.98 4.95
N HIS A 64 -10.41 14.36 4.99
CA HIS A 64 -11.14 14.10 6.23
C HIS A 64 -10.73 12.78 6.90
N ASP A 65 -9.94 11.95 6.22
CA ASP A 65 -9.39 10.75 6.82
C ASP A 65 -8.15 11.11 7.65
N LEU A 66 -8.28 11.03 8.98
CA LEU A 66 -7.22 11.41 9.92
C LEU A 66 -6.36 10.22 10.35
N ARG A 67 -6.56 9.03 9.78
CA ARG A 67 -5.76 7.86 10.12
C ARG A 67 -4.30 8.08 9.74
N LEU A 68 -3.39 7.56 10.58
CA LEU A 68 -1.96 7.57 10.29
C LEU A 68 -1.67 6.65 9.11
N ARG A 69 -0.80 7.12 8.21
CA ARG A 69 -0.49 6.43 6.95
C ARG A 69 1.01 6.42 6.73
N ARG A 70 1.52 5.30 6.23
CA ARG A 70 2.86 5.16 5.68
C ARG A 70 2.73 4.71 4.22
N TRP A 71 3.57 5.27 3.36
CA TRP A 71 3.52 5.01 1.93
C TRP A 71 4.73 4.24 1.49
N PHE A 72 4.52 3.28 0.61
CA PHE A 72 5.56 2.42 0.07
C PHE A 72 5.42 2.28 -1.43
N THR A 73 6.52 1.96 -2.09
CA THR A 73 6.54 1.50 -3.49
C THR A 73 7.17 0.12 -3.56
N ALA A 74 6.54 -0.78 -4.31
CA ALA A 74 7.04 -2.14 -4.54
C ALA A 74 6.90 -2.52 -6.02
N PRO A 75 7.70 -3.49 -6.52
CA PRO A 75 7.48 -4.04 -7.85
C PRO A 75 6.10 -4.70 -7.95
N VAL A 76 5.42 -4.52 -9.09
CA VAL A 76 4.09 -5.13 -9.31
C VAL A 76 4.15 -6.65 -9.20
N SER A 77 5.24 -7.27 -9.67
CA SER A 77 5.43 -8.73 -9.61
C SER A 77 5.42 -9.28 -8.20
N GLU A 78 6.04 -8.58 -7.25
CA GLU A 78 6.08 -9.01 -5.84
C GLU A 78 4.69 -8.87 -5.20
N VAL A 79 3.94 -7.82 -5.57
CA VAL A 79 2.61 -7.56 -5.04
C VAL A 79 1.59 -8.59 -5.52
N ASP A 80 1.63 -8.97 -6.80
CA ASP A 80 0.70 -9.94 -7.39
C ASP A 80 0.76 -11.32 -6.70
N GLU A 81 1.87 -11.66 -6.03
CA GLU A 81 2.04 -12.93 -5.30
C GLU A 81 1.33 -12.94 -3.94
N VAL A 82 1.09 -11.78 -3.34
CA VAL A 82 0.60 -11.65 -1.95
C VAL A 82 -0.66 -10.80 -1.83
N ALA A 83 -1.16 -10.28 -2.94
CA ALA A 83 -2.35 -9.46 -3.02
C ALA A 83 -3.64 -10.30 -3.01
N ASP A 84 -4.61 -9.92 -2.18
CA ASP A 84 -5.98 -10.50 -2.13
C ASP A 84 -7.05 -9.39 -2.13
#